data_AF-A0A366E2S0-F1
#
_entry.id   AF-A0A366E2S0-F1
#
_cell.length_a   1.000
_cell.length_b   1.000
_cell.length_c   1.000
_cell.angle_alpha   90.00
_cell.angle_beta   90.00
_cell.angle_gamma   90.00
#
_symmetry.space_group_name_H-M   'P 1'
#
loop_
_entity.id
_entity.type
_entity.pdbx_description
1 polymer ?
#
loop_
_entity_poly.entity_id
_entity_poly.type
_entity_poly.pdbx_seq_one_letter_code
_entity_poly.pdbx_strand_id
1 'polypeptide(L)'
;MADEPDPTAQRRLTVSDRDLDEVGADLSRWLGARVGADAPPRISALAKPQGSGMSSTSVFFDAEWQAGGVAESGSFVARLAPEPGAFPVFETYDLARQYHVMEGVAAATDVPVPQLCWLEEDESHLGTTFFVMRRVDGRVPADNPPYVFYGWLFDAEPAERARLTERTLDIIARIHAIPDAALRFPMLDGPGDALRRHVDWHRAWYRWALADDGFPIPLIERAFDWLDAHWPADPGPEVLSWGDARPGNVIYDGFEPVAVLDWEMAGLGPRELDVAWIIFIHRFFQDLAERFDQPGLPDFLRRSEVVTKYEELSGHTVRDLDWHLVYAALRHAIVMARIKRRMIHFGEDTDTADRDDYVMHRASLEALLDGTYEWT
;
A
#
# COMPACT_ATOMS: atom_id res chain seq x y z
N MET A 1 24.86 12.71 -29.68
CA MET A 1 25.00 12.07 -28.36
C MET A 1 23.80 12.53 -27.58
N ALA A 2 22.78 11.68 -27.51
CA ALA A 2 21.59 11.96 -26.73
C ALA A 2 21.98 11.82 -25.25
N ASP A 3 21.60 12.78 -24.43
CA ASP A 3 21.72 12.71 -22.97
C ASP A 3 21.00 11.45 -22.49
N GLU A 4 21.74 10.51 -21.92
CA GLU A 4 21.13 9.42 -21.15
C GLU A 4 20.47 10.04 -19.90
N PRO A 5 19.19 9.74 -19.63
CA PRO A 5 18.55 10.22 -18.42
C PRO A 5 19.26 9.63 -17.20
N ASP A 6 19.71 10.49 -16.29
CA ASP A 6 20.29 10.10 -15.00
C ASP A 6 19.30 9.20 -14.24
N PRO A 7 19.64 7.92 -13.99
CA PRO A 7 18.74 6.98 -13.31
C PRO A 7 18.48 7.34 -11.84
N THR A 8 19.23 8.31 -11.28
CA THR A 8 19.04 8.81 -9.91
C THR A 8 18.20 10.09 -9.84
N ALA A 9 17.79 10.66 -10.98
CA ALA A 9 16.96 11.84 -11.02
C ALA A 9 15.54 11.52 -10.48
N GLN A 10 15.25 11.98 -9.26
CA GLN A 10 13.91 11.89 -8.67
C GLN A 10 12.91 12.61 -9.58
N ARG A 11 11.99 11.85 -10.19
CA ARG A 11 10.86 12.43 -10.91
C ARG A 11 9.91 13.08 -9.91
N ARG A 12 9.88 14.41 -9.91
CA ARG A 12 9.02 15.21 -9.04
C ARG A 12 7.62 15.27 -9.65
N LEU A 13 6.75 14.39 -9.18
CA LEU A 13 5.33 14.35 -9.51
C LEU A 13 4.60 15.51 -8.80
N THR A 14 3.72 16.21 -9.49
CA THR A 14 2.96 17.34 -8.96
C THR A 14 1.88 16.87 -7.97
N VAL A 15 1.89 17.48 -6.77
CA VAL A 15 0.96 17.23 -5.65
C VAL A 15 0.19 18.52 -5.36
N SER A 16 -1.13 18.38 -5.13
CA SER A 16 -2.12 19.33 -4.57
C SER A 16 -1.66 20.77 -4.29
N ASP A 17 -2.34 21.72 -4.94
CA ASP A 17 -2.08 23.16 -4.91
C ASP A 17 -2.52 23.87 -3.62
N ARG A 18 -3.09 23.14 -2.65
CA ARG A 18 -3.62 23.78 -1.45
C ARG A 18 -2.48 24.31 -0.56
N ASP A 19 -2.60 25.59 -0.21
CA ASP A 19 -1.64 26.29 0.64
C ASP A 19 -1.61 25.62 2.03
N LEU A 20 -0.42 25.23 2.47
CA LEU A 20 -0.24 24.61 3.79
C LEU A 20 -0.66 25.56 4.90
N ASP A 21 -0.58 26.89 4.70
CA ASP A 21 -1.02 27.86 5.69
C ASP A 21 -2.55 27.82 5.90
N GLU A 22 -3.34 27.64 4.84
CA GLU A 22 -4.79 27.46 4.92
C GLU A 22 -5.14 26.15 5.64
N VAL A 23 -4.47 25.05 5.28
CA VAL A 23 -4.64 23.75 5.92
C VAL A 23 -4.33 23.83 7.43
N GLY A 24 -3.27 24.55 7.81
CA GLY A 24 -2.91 24.75 9.22
C GLY A 24 -3.96 25.52 10.01
N ALA A 25 -4.55 26.56 9.41
CA ALA A 25 -5.62 27.34 10.04
C ALA A 25 -6.91 26.50 10.24
N ASP A 26 -7.27 25.69 9.25
CA ASP A 26 -8.44 24.82 9.35
C ASP A 26 -8.23 23.67 10.35
N LEU A 27 -7.03 23.06 10.38
CA LEU A 27 -6.65 22.07 11.39
C LEU A 27 -6.70 22.65 12.81
N SER A 28 -6.23 23.88 13.01
CA SER A 28 -6.30 24.56 14.31
C SER A 28 -7.76 24.70 14.78
N ARG A 29 -8.64 25.19 13.90
CA ARG A 29 -10.06 25.38 14.22
C ARG A 29 -10.74 24.05 14.54
N TRP A 30 -10.53 23.05 13.70
CA TRP A 30 -11.08 21.70 13.88
C TRP A 30 -10.61 21.05 15.18
N LEU A 31 -9.28 21.02 15.40
CA LEU A 31 -8.71 20.39 16.59
C LEU A 31 -9.18 21.08 17.87
N GLY A 32 -9.28 22.41 17.86
CA GLY A 32 -9.75 23.19 19.01
C GLY A 32 -11.17 22.80 19.43
N ALA A 33 -12.07 22.62 18.45
CA ALA A 33 -13.41 22.11 18.72
C ALA A 33 -13.38 20.65 19.20
N ARG A 34 -12.54 19.80 18.58
CA ARG A 34 -12.47 18.36 18.86
C ARG A 34 -12.00 18.05 20.29
N VAL A 35 -11.03 18.80 20.81
CA VAL A 35 -10.44 18.57 22.14
C VAL A 35 -11.01 19.48 23.22
N GLY A 36 -11.93 20.39 22.87
CA GLY A 36 -12.47 21.38 23.79
C GLY A 36 -11.40 22.34 24.32
N ALA A 37 -10.53 22.83 23.41
CA ALA A 37 -9.40 23.66 23.78
C ALA A 37 -9.83 25.03 24.37
N ASP A 38 -9.11 25.49 25.39
CA ASP A 38 -9.33 26.78 26.07
C ASP A 38 -9.08 27.97 25.12
N ALA A 39 -8.23 27.77 24.10
CA ALA A 39 -7.91 28.70 23.03
C ALA A 39 -7.56 27.91 21.75
N PRO A 40 -7.56 28.54 20.55
CA PRO A 40 -7.20 27.86 19.32
C PRO A 40 -5.83 27.16 19.42
N PRO A 41 -5.74 25.84 19.16
CA PRO A 41 -4.48 25.10 19.15
C PRO A 41 -3.45 25.73 18.21
N ARG A 42 -2.19 25.75 18.65
CA ARG A 42 -1.08 26.15 17.80
C ARG A 42 -0.68 24.97 16.92
N ILE A 43 -0.79 25.13 15.61
CA ILE A 43 -0.32 24.15 14.62
C ILE A 43 1.01 24.64 14.06
N SER A 44 1.99 23.74 13.94
CA SER A 44 3.31 24.03 13.39
C SER A 44 3.90 22.84 12.62
N ALA A 45 5.07 23.04 12.00
CA ALA A 45 5.78 21.99 11.27
C ALA A 45 4.94 21.30 10.19
N LEU A 46 4.04 22.05 9.52
CA LEU A 46 3.26 21.49 8.42
C LEU A 46 4.17 21.09 7.26
N ALA A 47 4.04 19.84 6.84
CA ALA A 47 4.77 19.32 5.70
C ALA A 47 3.98 18.20 5.01
N LYS A 48 4.11 18.12 3.69
CA LYS A 48 3.74 16.91 2.94
C LYS A 48 4.98 16.00 2.92
N PRO A 49 4.91 14.72 3.33
CA PRO A 49 6.06 13.84 3.31
C PRO A 49 6.59 13.67 1.88
N GLN A 50 7.92 13.71 1.72
CA GLN A 50 8.55 13.39 0.44
C GLN A 50 8.37 11.89 0.16
N GLY A 51 7.91 11.54 -1.04
CA GLY A 51 7.71 10.14 -1.43
C GLY A 51 6.44 9.48 -0.87
N SER A 52 5.46 10.25 -0.38
CA SER A 52 4.14 9.70 -0.04
C SER A 52 3.52 8.99 -1.24
N GLY A 53 3.04 7.75 -1.04
CA GLY A 53 2.36 6.96 -2.07
C GLY A 53 1.26 7.74 -2.78
N MET A 54 0.99 7.38 -4.04
CA MET A 54 0.13 8.15 -4.96
C MET A 54 -1.37 8.04 -4.66
N SER A 55 -1.76 7.24 -3.67
CA SER A 55 -3.16 6.94 -3.38
C SER A 55 -3.82 7.96 -2.45
N SER A 56 -3.12 8.54 -1.47
CA SER A 56 -3.72 9.47 -0.51
C SER A 56 -2.78 10.61 -0.13
N THR A 57 -3.35 11.73 0.33
CA THR A 57 -2.56 12.88 0.77
C THR A 57 -2.28 12.74 2.26
N SER A 58 -1.01 12.73 2.65
CA SER A 58 -0.62 12.80 4.07
C SER A 58 -0.07 14.20 4.39
N VAL A 59 -0.48 14.76 5.53
CA VAL A 59 0.03 16.03 6.04
C VAL A 59 0.57 15.81 7.45
N PHE A 60 1.85 16.08 7.65
CA PHE A 60 2.50 16.09 8.96
C PHE A 60 2.25 17.42 9.63
N PHE A 61 2.00 17.43 10.93
CA PHE A 61 1.90 18.64 11.72
C PHE A 61 2.18 18.36 13.19
N ASP A 62 2.69 19.35 13.89
CA ASP A 62 2.74 19.38 15.35
C ASP A 62 1.58 20.23 15.86
N ALA A 63 0.99 19.82 16.99
CA ALA A 63 -0.06 20.59 17.65
C ALA A 63 0.22 20.76 19.15
N GLU A 64 -0.07 21.95 19.66
CA GLU A 64 -0.01 22.32 21.08
C GLU A 64 -1.34 22.98 21.48
N TRP A 65 -1.95 22.52 22.57
CA TRP A 65 -3.19 23.12 23.09
C TRP A 65 -3.27 23.05 24.62
N GLN A 66 -4.25 23.77 25.18
CA GLN A 66 -4.68 23.59 26.57
C GLN A 66 -6.15 23.23 26.59
N ALA A 67 -6.55 22.27 27.44
CA ALA A 67 -7.95 21.94 27.68
C ALA A 67 -8.18 21.82 29.19
N GLY A 68 -9.06 22.67 29.74
CA GLY A 68 -9.31 22.71 31.18
C GLY A 68 -8.07 23.07 32.01
N GLY A 69 -7.18 23.90 31.46
CA GLY A 69 -5.92 24.30 32.09
C GLY A 69 -4.80 23.25 32.05
N VAL A 70 -5.00 22.11 31.39
CA VAL A 70 -3.96 21.10 31.17
C VAL A 70 -3.36 21.29 29.78
N ALA A 71 -2.03 21.43 29.71
CA ALA A 71 -1.31 21.54 28.45
C ALA A 71 -1.06 20.16 27.82
N GLU A 72 -1.33 20.05 26.53
CA GLU A 72 -1.10 18.86 25.72
C GLU A 72 -0.41 19.22 24.41
N SER A 73 0.38 18.28 23.88
CA SER A 73 1.02 18.42 22.59
C SER A 73 1.33 17.08 21.91
N GLY A 74 1.69 17.15 20.63
CA GLY A 74 2.13 15.97 19.89
C GLY A 74 2.49 16.26 18.44
N SER A 75 3.13 15.28 17.82
CA SER A 75 3.33 15.19 16.37
C SER A 75 2.31 14.23 15.77
N PHE A 76 1.71 14.65 14.66
CA PHE A 76 0.56 13.98 14.06
C PHE A 76 0.72 13.86 12.54
N VAL A 77 -0.02 12.92 11.98
CA VAL A 77 -0.22 12.75 10.55
C VAL A 77 -1.73 12.77 10.29
N ALA A 78 -2.18 13.70 9.45
CA ALA A 78 -3.52 13.65 8.87
C ALA A 78 -3.44 12.91 7.53
N ARG A 79 -4.25 11.87 7.35
CA ARG A 79 -4.45 11.19 6.06
C ARG A 79 -5.77 11.68 5.48
N LEU A 80 -5.71 12.29 4.31
CA LEU A 80 -6.82 12.89 3.59
C LEU A 80 -7.07 12.14 2.27
N ALA A 81 -8.30 12.14 1.80
CA ALA A 81 -8.60 11.59 0.49
C ALA A 81 -7.98 12.51 -0.58
N PRO A 82 -7.56 11.95 -1.73
CA PRO A 82 -7.01 12.77 -2.80
C PRO A 82 -8.06 13.73 -3.36
N GLU A 83 -7.61 14.90 -3.78
CA GLU A 83 -8.49 15.88 -4.43
C GLU A 83 -9.05 15.32 -5.76
N PRO A 84 -10.29 15.67 -6.16
CA PRO A 84 -10.89 15.18 -7.41
C PRO A 84 -10.03 15.42 -8.67
N GLY A 85 -9.22 16.48 -8.69
CA GLY A 85 -8.29 16.79 -9.78
C GLY A 85 -6.99 15.98 -9.79
N ALA A 86 -6.74 15.13 -8.79
CA ALA A 86 -5.46 14.43 -8.61
C ALA A 86 -5.30 13.17 -9.50
N PHE A 87 -6.31 12.85 -10.32
CA PHE A 87 -6.42 11.62 -11.10
C PHE A 87 -6.23 10.38 -10.19
N PRO A 88 -7.24 10.08 -9.36
CA PRO A 88 -7.11 9.10 -8.29
C PRO A 88 -6.77 7.69 -8.79
N VAL A 89 -6.11 6.92 -7.92
CA VAL A 89 -5.76 5.51 -8.17
C VAL A 89 -6.96 4.59 -7.92
N PHE A 90 -7.76 4.87 -6.89
CA PHE A 90 -8.97 4.11 -6.55
C PHE A 90 -10.25 4.90 -6.88
N GLU A 91 -11.34 4.18 -7.15
CA GLU A 91 -12.64 4.80 -7.43
C GLU A 91 -13.19 5.56 -6.22
N THR A 92 -13.05 4.95 -5.04
CA THR A 92 -13.53 5.49 -3.77
C THR A 92 -12.44 5.42 -2.71
N TYR A 93 -12.31 6.50 -1.93
CA TYR A 93 -11.40 6.56 -0.79
C TYR A 93 -12.19 6.51 0.51
N ASP A 94 -12.38 5.29 1.02
CA ASP A 94 -13.06 5.07 2.29
C ASP A 94 -12.03 5.10 3.44
N LEU A 95 -11.75 6.32 3.93
CA LEU A 95 -10.83 6.53 5.03
C LEU A 95 -11.37 6.05 6.38
N ALA A 96 -12.69 6.05 6.55
CA ALA A 96 -13.34 5.52 7.74
C ALA A 96 -13.13 4.00 7.83
N ARG A 97 -13.27 3.29 6.71
CA ARG A 97 -12.92 1.86 6.59
C ARG A 97 -11.46 1.62 6.97
N GLN A 98 -10.52 2.42 6.46
CA GLN A 98 -9.10 2.29 6.83
C GLN A 98 -8.88 2.50 8.34
N TYR A 99 -9.48 3.56 8.90
CA TYR A 99 -9.39 3.87 10.33
C TYR A 99 -9.89 2.70 11.19
N HIS A 100 -11.07 2.15 10.89
CA HIS A 100 -11.65 1.06 11.66
C HIS A 100 -10.92 -0.28 11.48
N VAL A 101 -10.30 -0.53 10.32
CA VAL A 101 -9.41 -1.69 10.16
C VAL A 101 -8.20 -1.55 11.08
N MET A 102 -7.54 -0.39 11.07
CA MET A 102 -6.39 -0.12 11.95
C MET A 102 -6.78 -0.23 13.44
N GLU A 103 -7.95 0.29 13.81
CA GLU A 103 -8.50 0.20 15.16
C GLU A 103 -8.74 -1.26 15.58
N GLY A 104 -9.36 -2.06 14.71
CA GLY A 104 -9.63 -3.48 14.97
C GLY A 104 -8.35 -4.31 15.10
N VAL A 105 -7.32 -4.00 14.33
CA VAL A 105 -5.99 -4.63 14.40
C VAL A 105 -5.28 -4.27 15.71
N ALA A 106 -5.25 -2.97 16.07
CA ALA A 106 -4.67 -2.51 17.33
C ALA A 106 -5.36 -3.13 18.55
N ALA A 107 -6.67 -3.36 18.46
CA ALA A 107 -7.45 -3.96 19.53
C ALA A 107 -7.31 -5.50 19.61
N ALA A 108 -6.86 -6.17 18.53
CA ALA A 108 -6.75 -7.64 18.48
C ALA A 108 -5.32 -8.16 18.64
N THR A 109 -4.31 -7.33 18.37
CA THR A 109 -2.93 -7.78 18.23
C THR A 109 -1.95 -6.74 18.77
N ASP A 110 -0.72 -7.17 19.04
CA ASP A 110 0.41 -6.26 19.32
C ASP A 110 1.15 -5.82 18.05
N VAL A 111 0.53 -5.97 16.87
CA VAL A 111 1.13 -5.46 15.62
C VAL A 111 1.22 -3.94 15.73
N PRO A 112 2.40 -3.34 15.49
CA PRO A 112 2.58 -1.92 15.69
C PRO A 112 1.85 -1.17 14.58
N VAL A 113 0.70 -0.57 14.88
CA VAL A 113 0.05 0.42 14.01
C VAL A 113 0.18 1.81 14.63
N PRO A 114 0.23 2.90 13.84
CA PRO A 114 0.22 4.24 14.40
C PRO A 114 -0.96 4.43 15.35
N GLN A 115 -0.73 5.09 16.49
CA GLN A 115 -1.80 5.37 17.43
C GLN A 115 -2.85 6.27 16.75
N LEU A 116 -4.05 5.73 16.55
CA LEU A 116 -5.18 6.48 16.02
C LEU A 116 -5.65 7.53 17.05
N CYS A 117 -5.87 8.76 16.59
CA CYS A 117 -6.32 9.85 17.43
C CYS A 117 -7.79 10.20 17.14
N TRP A 118 -8.10 10.55 15.89
CA TRP A 118 -9.41 11.08 15.52
C TRP A 118 -9.79 10.70 14.10
N LEU A 119 -11.06 10.37 13.88
CA LEU A 119 -11.71 10.26 12.56
C LEU A 119 -12.66 11.43 12.39
N GLU A 120 -12.59 12.08 11.22
CA GLU A 120 -13.47 13.17 10.81
C GLU A 120 -14.12 12.83 9.45
N GLU A 121 -15.44 12.70 9.49
CA GLU A 121 -16.26 12.38 8.31
C GLU A 121 -17.00 13.62 7.78
N ASP A 122 -17.03 14.73 8.53
CA ASP A 122 -17.57 15.99 8.04
C ASP A 122 -16.54 16.72 7.16
N GLU A 123 -16.78 16.69 5.86
CA GLU A 123 -15.96 17.36 4.85
C GLU A 123 -15.92 18.89 5.02
N SER A 124 -16.80 19.50 5.82
CA SER A 124 -16.82 20.96 6.03
C SER A 124 -15.55 21.51 6.67
N HIS A 125 -14.74 20.66 7.33
CA HIS A 125 -13.53 21.07 8.04
C HIS A 125 -12.32 21.25 7.10
N LEU A 126 -12.02 20.25 6.27
CA LEU A 126 -10.86 20.27 5.37
C LEU A 126 -11.27 20.07 3.89
N GLY A 127 -12.55 20.22 3.54
CA GLY A 127 -13.04 19.98 2.18
C GLY A 127 -13.03 18.50 1.76
N THR A 128 -12.72 17.60 2.68
CA THR A 128 -12.69 16.15 2.48
C THR A 128 -12.68 15.45 3.84
N THR A 129 -12.99 14.15 3.85
CA THR A 129 -12.84 13.30 5.03
C THR A 129 -11.36 13.07 5.34
N PHE A 130 -11.04 12.86 6.61
CA PHE A 130 -9.69 12.58 7.03
C PHE A 130 -9.67 11.87 8.38
N PHE A 131 -8.55 11.20 8.66
CA PHE A 131 -8.26 10.78 10.02
C PHE A 131 -6.86 11.21 10.42
N VAL A 132 -6.65 11.29 11.73
CA VAL A 132 -5.40 11.72 12.35
C VAL A 132 -4.87 10.61 13.25
N MET A 133 -3.58 10.37 13.14
CA MET A 133 -2.82 9.45 13.97
C MET A 133 -1.56 10.13 14.50
N ARG A 134 -0.94 9.56 15.55
CA ARG A 134 0.39 10.00 16.00
C ARG A 134 1.43 9.73 14.91
N ARG A 135 2.35 10.68 14.73
CA ARG A 135 3.52 10.46 13.87
C ARG A 135 4.42 9.41 14.51
N VAL A 136 4.84 8.44 13.72
CA VAL A 136 5.84 7.44 14.09
C VAL A 136 7.11 7.74 13.31
N ASP A 137 8.21 7.93 14.01
CA ASP A 137 9.51 8.20 13.40
C ASP A 137 10.21 6.87 13.05
N GLY A 138 10.95 6.86 11.94
CA GLY A 138 11.73 5.72 11.49
C GLY A 138 12.02 5.77 9.99
N ARG A 139 12.42 4.63 9.41
CA ARG A 139 12.81 4.51 8.01
C ARG A 139 11.88 3.56 7.28
N VAL A 140 11.53 3.91 6.05
CA VAL A 140 10.77 3.05 5.15
C VAL A 140 11.68 2.68 3.97
N PRO A 141 11.71 1.43 3.50
CA PRO A 141 12.36 1.08 2.24
C PRO A 141 11.75 1.88 1.07
N ALA A 142 12.59 2.51 0.25
CA ALA A 142 12.12 3.38 -0.82
C ALA A 142 11.43 2.60 -1.97
N ASP A 143 10.38 3.19 -2.55
CA ASP A 143 9.72 2.64 -3.74
C ASP A 143 10.16 3.32 -5.05
N ASN A 144 10.70 4.54 -4.99
CA ASN A 144 11.10 5.28 -6.19
C ASN A 144 12.37 6.16 -6.00
N PRO A 145 13.51 5.80 -6.62
CA PRO A 145 13.76 4.48 -7.19
C PRO A 145 13.66 3.36 -6.13
N PRO A 146 13.31 2.11 -6.50
CA PRO A 146 13.11 1.03 -5.53
C PRO A 146 14.32 0.70 -4.66
N TYR A 147 14.09 0.19 -3.45
CA TYR A 147 15.13 -0.17 -2.47
C TYR A 147 16.13 -1.23 -2.92
N VAL A 148 15.91 -1.87 -4.07
CA VAL A 148 16.88 -2.79 -4.69
C VAL A 148 17.99 -2.06 -5.46
N PHE A 149 17.87 -0.75 -5.67
CA PHE A 149 18.87 0.07 -6.35
C PHE A 149 19.79 0.82 -5.40
N TYR A 150 19.27 1.24 -4.23
CA TYR A 150 20.02 2.02 -3.25
C TYR A 150 19.30 2.07 -1.89
N GLY A 151 19.98 2.64 -0.90
CA GLY A 151 19.42 3.00 0.39
C GLY A 151 19.73 1.99 1.49
N TRP A 152 19.27 2.29 2.70
CA TRP A 152 19.67 1.56 3.90
C TRP A 152 19.34 0.07 3.89
N LEU A 153 18.32 -0.37 3.14
CA LEU A 153 17.99 -1.78 2.97
C LEU A 153 18.90 -2.47 1.94
N PHE A 154 19.28 -1.74 0.88
CA PHE A 154 20.26 -2.20 -0.09
C PHE A 154 21.63 -2.42 0.59
N ASP A 155 22.06 -1.43 1.36
CA ASP A 155 23.36 -1.41 2.05
C ASP A 155 23.40 -2.33 3.30
N ALA A 156 22.28 -2.94 3.69
CA ALA A 156 22.19 -3.80 4.86
C ALA A 156 23.02 -5.07 4.72
N GLU A 157 23.47 -5.64 5.84
CA GLU A 157 24.10 -6.96 5.83
C GLU A 157 23.05 -8.08 5.62
N PRO A 158 23.42 -9.25 5.09
CA PRO A 158 22.48 -10.36 4.88
C PRO A 158 21.69 -10.74 6.15
N ALA A 159 22.33 -10.73 7.32
CA ALA A 159 21.68 -11.02 8.60
C ALA A 159 20.63 -9.96 8.98
N GLU A 160 20.85 -8.70 8.61
CA GLU A 160 19.91 -7.61 8.88
C GLU A 160 18.69 -7.68 7.95
N ARG A 161 18.90 -8.00 6.67
CA ARG A 161 17.80 -8.30 5.73
C ARG A 161 16.98 -9.51 6.15
N ALA A 162 17.64 -10.56 6.64
CA ALA A 162 16.96 -11.74 7.17
C ALA A 162 16.09 -11.39 8.39
N ARG A 163 16.61 -10.58 9.32
CA ARG A 163 15.85 -10.09 10.48
C ARG A 163 14.63 -9.27 10.06
N LEU A 164 14.80 -8.34 9.11
CA LEU A 164 13.69 -7.54 8.59
C LEU A 164 12.62 -8.43 7.94
N THR A 165 13.04 -9.42 7.14
CA THR A 165 12.14 -10.40 6.52
C THR A 165 11.34 -11.15 7.57
N GLU A 166 12.01 -11.72 8.57
CA GLU A 166 11.35 -12.45 9.66
C GLU A 166 10.34 -11.57 10.40
N ARG A 167 10.71 -10.33 10.75
CA ARG A 167 9.82 -9.40 11.46
C ARG A 167 8.62 -8.95 10.62
N THR A 168 8.82 -8.79 9.31
CA THR A 168 7.73 -8.44 8.40
C THR A 168 6.75 -9.62 8.26
N LEU A 169 7.26 -10.84 8.14
CA LEU A 169 6.43 -12.04 8.05
C LEU A 169 5.72 -12.35 9.37
N ASP A 170 6.33 -12.05 10.51
CA ASP A 170 5.67 -12.16 11.84
C ASP A 170 4.47 -11.21 11.94
N ILE A 171 4.57 -9.99 11.41
CA ILE A 171 3.44 -9.06 11.30
C ILE A 171 2.31 -9.69 10.48
N ILE A 172 2.60 -10.16 9.26
CA ILE A 172 1.59 -10.77 8.38
C ILE A 172 0.95 -11.99 9.06
N ALA A 173 1.76 -12.85 9.69
CA ALA A 173 1.27 -14.02 10.42
C ALA A 173 0.34 -13.65 11.58
N ARG A 174 0.67 -12.60 12.35
CA ARG A 174 -0.17 -12.12 13.46
C ARG A 174 -1.48 -11.49 13.00
N ILE A 175 -1.46 -10.73 11.90
CA ILE A 175 -2.68 -10.20 11.27
C ILE A 175 -3.58 -11.37 10.84
N HIS A 176 -3.02 -12.37 10.19
CA HIS A 176 -3.76 -13.57 9.75
C HIS A 176 -4.24 -14.48 10.90
N ALA A 177 -3.72 -14.28 12.11
CA ALA A 177 -4.09 -15.03 13.31
C ALA A 177 -5.26 -14.40 14.09
N ILE A 178 -5.75 -13.23 13.68
CA ILE A 178 -6.92 -12.60 14.32
C ILE A 178 -8.14 -13.53 14.17
N PRO A 179 -8.73 -14.00 15.28
CA PRO A 179 -9.89 -14.89 15.21
C PRO A 179 -11.13 -14.15 14.73
N ASP A 180 -12.01 -14.88 14.05
CA ASP A 180 -13.33 -14.40 13.59
C ASP A 180 -13.24 -13.08 12.80
N ALA A 181 -12.33 -13.02 11.82
CA ALA A 181 -12.02 -11.80 11.07
C ALA A 181 -13.26 -11.09 10.51
N ALA A 182 -14.21 -11.79 9.89
CA ALA A 182 -15.46 -11.19 9.40
C ALA A 182 -16.30 -10.51 10.50
N LEU A 183 -16.36 -11.10 11.70
CA LEU A 183 -17.09 -10.51 12.83
C LEU A 183 -16.39 -9.26 13.36
N ARG A 184 -15.06 -9.26 13.34
CA ARG A 184 -14.26 -8.15 13.85
C ARG A 184 -14.11 -7.01 12.85
N PHE A 185 -14.16 -7.32 11.56
CA PHE A 185 -14.06 -6.38 10.46
C PHE A 185 -15.33 -6.44 9.58
N PRO A 186 -16.52 -6.13 10.12
CA PRO A 186 -17.78 -6.28 9.40
C PRO A 186 -17.89 -5.33 8.19
N MET A 187 -17.10 -4.26 8.15
CA MET A 187 -16.98 -3.35 6.99
C MET A 187 -16.24 -3.97 5.80
N LEU A 188 -15.54 -5.09 6.00
CA LEU A 188 -14.87 -5.87 4.95
C LEU A 188 -15.68 -7.10 4.54
N ASP A 189 -16.67 -7.48 5.33
CA ASP A 189 -17.49 -8.67 5.10
C ASP A 189 -18.54 -8.44 4.00
N GLY A 190 -18.96 -9.51 3.37
CA GLY A 190 -19.95 -9.49 2.31
C GLY A 190 -20.47 -10.89 1.99
N PRO A 191 -21.55 -10.99 1.20
CA PRO A 191 -22.12 -12.28 0.85
C PRO A 191 -21.17 -13.12 0.00
N GLY A 192 -21.22 -14.45 0.17
CA GLY A 192 -20.52 -15.41 -0.67
C GLY A 192 -19.06 -15.65 -0.29
N ASP A 193 -18.25 -16.05 -1.28
CA ASP A 193 -16.84 -16.40 -1.10
C ASP A 193 -15.94 -15.16 -1.10
N ALA A 194 -15.04 -15.08 -0.12
CA ALA A 194 -14.14 -13.95 0.10
C ALA A 194 -13.19 -13.70 -1.07
N LEU A 195 -12.57 -14.77 -1.58
CA LEU A 195 -11.63 -14.68 -2.68
C LEU A 195 -12.33 -14.24 -3.95
N ARG A 196 -13.53 -14.75 -4.22
CA ARG A 196 -14.38 -14.32 -5.35
C ARG A 196 -14.71 -12.83 -5.24
N ARG A 197 -15.17 -12.35 -4.07
CA ARG A 197 -15.42 -10.92 -3.86
C ARG A 197 -14.17 -10.07 -4.12
N HIS A 198 -13.01 -10.52 -3.63
CA HIS A 198 -11.75 -9.82 -3.78
C HIS A 198 -11.31 -9.73 -5.25
N VAL A 199 -11.45 -10.81 -6.02
CA VAL A 199 -11.19 -10.82 -7.49
C VAL A 199 -12.18 -9.95 -8.24
N ASP A 200 -13.47 -10.04 -7.93
CA ASP A 200 -14.52 -9.26 -8.58
C ASP A 200 -14.36 -7.76 -8.32
N TRP A 201 -13.93 -7.37 -7.11
CA TRP A 201 -13.58 -5.98 -6.79
C TRP A 201 -12.42 -5.48 -7.67
N HIS A 202 -11.35 -6.26 -7.83
CA HIS A 202 -10.23 -5.87 -8.70
C HIS A 202 -10.63 -5.81 -10.18
N ARG A 203 -11.56 -6.68 -10.62
CA ARG A 203 -12.13 -6.62 -11.97
C ARG A 203 -12.95 -5.34 -12.18
N ALA A 204 -13.78 -4.96 -11.21
CA ALA A 204 -14.52 -3.71 -11.25
C ALA A 204 -13.57 -2.50 -11.25
N TRP A 205 -12.52 -2.54 -10.42
CA TRP A 205 -11.50 -1.50 -10.39
C TRP A 205 -10.76 -1.35 -11.73
N TYR A 206 -10.32 -2.45 -12.36
CA TYR A 206 -9.75 -2.41 -13.71
C TYR A 206 -10.70 -1.76 -14.72
N ARG A 207 -11.98 -2.15 -14.69
CA ARG A 207 -12.98 -1.60 -15.59
C ARG A 207 -13.11 -0.09 -15.43
N TRP A 208 -13.34 0.38 -14.21
CA TRP A 208 -13.45 1.81 -13.93
C TRP A 208 -12.15 2.57 -14.27
N ALA A 209 -11.00 2.05 -13.85
CA ALA A 209 -9.73 2.75 -13.95
C ALA A 209 -9.21 2.90 -15.38
N LEU A 210 -9.59 1.95 -16.26
CA LEU A 210 -8.96 1.72 -17.56
C LEU A 210 -9.97 1.36 -18.65
N ALA A 211 -10.65 0.22 -18.54
CA ALA A 211 -11.41 -0.33 -19.68
C ALA A 211 -12.60 0.55 -20.09
N ASP A 212 -13.41 0.99 -19.12
CA ASP A 212 -14.57 1.86 -19.33
C ASP A 212 -14.15 3.33 -19.63
N ASP A 213 -12.90 3.70 -19.32
CA ASP A 213 -12.25 4.96 -19.74
C ASP A 213 -11.68 4.90 -21.18
N GLY A 214 -11.87 3.78 -21.88
CA GLY A 214 -11.44 3.58 -23.28
C GLY A 214 -10.02 3.05 -23.44
N PHE A 215 -9.42 2.52 -22.37
CA PHE A 215 -8.07 1.95 -22.35
C PHE A 215 -8.10 0.48 -21.92
N PRO A 216 -8.81 -0.42 -22.63
CA PRO A 216 -8.76 -1.84 -22.33
C PRO A 216 -7.33 -2.37 -22.57
N ILE A 217 -6.87 -3.26 -21.69
CA ILE A 217 -5.55 -3.88 -21.73
C ILE A 217 -5.74 -5.39 -21.92
N PRO A 218 -5.55 -5.91 -23.15
CA PRO A 218 -5.74 -7.32 -23.47
C PRO A 218 -5.03 -8.30 -22.54
N LEU A 219 -3.81 -7.98 -22.09
CA LEU A 219 -3.07 -8.82 -21.14
C LEU A 219 -3.75 -8.93 -19.77
N ILE A 220 -4.35 -7.84 -19.26
CA ILE A 220 -5.10 -7.86 -17.99
C ILE A 220 -6.38 -8.70 -18.14
N GLU A 221 -7.08 -8.58 -19.27
CA GLU A 221 -8.28 -9.39 -19.55
C GLU A 221 -7.94 -10.88 -19.65
N ARG A 222 -6.87 -11.22 -20.37
CA ARG A 222 -6.34 -12.59 -20.43
C ARG A 222 -5.97 -13.13 -19.05
N ALA A 223 -5.37 -12.30 -18.20
CA ALA A 223 -5.02 -12.72 -16.84
C ALA A 223 -6.26 -13.00 -15.98
N PHE A 224 -7.32 -12.19 -16.10
CA PHE A 224 -8.58 -12.48 -15.44
C PHE A 224 -9.21 -13.81 -15.93
N ASP A 225 -9.22 -14.04 -17.25
CA ASP A 225 -9.71 -15.30 -17.82
C ASP A 225 -8.89 -16.51 -17.31
N TRP A 226 -7.57 -16.34 -17.19
CA TRP A 226 -6.69 -17.35 -16.62
C TRP A 226 -7.05 -17.65 -15.15
N LEU A 227 -7.30 -16.63 -14.33
CA LEU A 227 -7.68 -16.83 -12.93
C LEU A 227 -8.99 -17.61 -12.80
N ASP A 228 -9.98 -17.31 -13.64
CA ASP A 228 -11.26 -18.02 -13.66
C ASP A 228 -11.10 -19.49 -14.09
N ALA A 229 -10.22 -19.75 -15.06
CA ALA A 229 -9.95 -21.11 -15.55
C ALA A 229 -9.15 -21.97 -14.56
N HIS A 230 -8.38 -21.35 -13.66
CA HIS A 230 -7.45 -22.03 -12.74
C HIS A 230 -7.82 -21.83 -11.26
N TRP A 231 -9.07 -21.50 -10.96
CA TRP A 231 -9.53 -21.16 -9.61
C TRP A 231 -9.11 -22.22 -8.56
N PRO A 232 -8.56 -21.81 -7.39
CA PRO A 232 -8.15 -22.75 -6.34
C PRO A 232 -9.31 -23.64 -5.90
N ALA A 233 -9.08 -24.95 -5.79
CA ALA A 233 -10.11 -25.89 -5.39
C ALA A 233 -10.50 -25.74 -3.91
N ASP A 234 -9.53 -25.34 -3.08
CA ASP A 234 -9.71 -25.03 -1.66
C ASP A 234 -8.96 -23.73 -1.32
N PRO A 235 -9.61 -22.55 -1.41
CA PRO A 235 -8.98 -21.30 -1.01
C PRO A 235 -8.64 -21.29 0.49
N GLY A 236 -9.28 -22.13 1.31
CA GLY A 236 -9.12 -22.19 2.75
C GLY A 236 -9.81 -21.09 3.54
N PRO A 237 -9.43 -20.92 4.82
CA PRO A 237 -10.12 -20.00 5.71
C PRO A 237 -9.88 -18.54 5.30
N GLU A 238 -10.94 -17.76 5.41
CA GLU A 238 -10.89 -16.31 5.31
C GLU A 238 -10.22 -15.72 6.56
N VAL A 239 -9.24 -14.85 6.35
CA VAL A 239 -8.59 -14.05 7.39
C VAL A 239 -8.63 -12.58 6.99
N LEU A 240 -8.24 -11.68 7.91
CA LEU A 240 -7.87 -10.33 7.52
C LEU A 240 -6.62 -10.39 6.65
N SER A 241 -6.73 -9.91 5.41
CA SER A 241 -5.59 -9.59 4.53
C SER A 241 -5.30 -8.10 4.66
N TRP A 242 -4.04 -7.77 4.90
CA TRP A 242 -3.54 -6.40 4.95
C TRP A 242 -3.64 -5.72 3.58
N GLY A 243 -3.44 -6.46 2.49
CA GLY A 243 -3.68 -5.98 1.13
C GLY A 243 -2.41 -5.52 0.41
N ASP A 244 -1.83 -4.37 0.81
CA ASP A 244 -0.51 -3.92 0.31
C ASP A 244 0.62 -4.36 1.26
N ALA A 245 0.68 -5.67 1.50
CA ALA A 245 1.51 -6.29 2.52
C ALA A 245 2.99 -6.37 2.10
N ARG A 246 3.78 -5.30 2.30
CA ARG A 246 5.19 -5.24 1.86
C ARG A 246 6.06 -4.36 2.75
N PRO A 247 7.41 -4.54 2.72
CA PRO A 247 8.32 -3.75 3.53
C PRO A 247 8.22 -2.23 3.31
N GLY A 248 7.92 -1.79 2.08
CA GLY A 248 7.74 -0.37 1.76
C GLY A 248 6.53 0.30 2.43
N ASN A 249 5.68 -0.47 3.12
CA ASN A 249 4.58 0.04 3.94
C ASN A 249 4.79 -0.22 5.44
N VAL A 250 6.04 -0.44 5.84
CA VAL A 250 6.41 -0.60 7.26
C VAL A 250 7.48 0.44 7.60
N ILE A 251 7.27 1.16 8.70
CA ILE A 251 8.29 2.00 9.31
C ILE A 251 9.16 1.13 10.21
N TYR A 252 10.48 1.25 10.06
CA TYR A 252 11.47 0.54 10.86
C TYR A 252 12.32 1.49 11.72
N ASP A 253 12.58 1.10 12.97
CA ASP A 253 13.70 1.59 13.76
C ASP A 253 14.82 0.53 13.73
N GLY A 254 15.95 0.88 13.11
CA GLY A 254 16.92 -0.13 12.68
C GLY A 254 16.28 -1.11 11.68
N PHE A 255 16.13 -2.37 12.10
CA PHE A 255 15.48 -3.46 11.35
C PHE A 255 14.29 -4.06 12.11
N GLU A 256 13.76 -3.33 13.10
CA GLU A 256 12.57 -3.70 13.86
C GLU A 256 11.39 -2.83 13.41
N PRO A 257 10.21 -3.42 13.12
CA PRO A 257 9.05 -2.68 12.67
C PRO A 257 8.43 -1.90 13.83
N VAL A 258 8.11 -0.62 13.58
CA VAL A 258 7.52 0.30 14.57
C VAL A 258 6.18 0.88 14.12
N ALA A 259 5.82 0.74 12.84
CA ALA A 259 4.46 1.01 12.36
C ALA A 259 4.16 0.28 11.05
N VAL A 260 2.98 -0.34 10.94
CA VAL A 260 2.40 -0.91 9.73
C VAL A 260 1.42 0.09 9.15
N LEU A 261 1.67 0.49 7.92
CA LEU A 261 0.94 1.54 7.21
C LEU A 261 0.05 0.94 6.12
N ASP A 262 -0.66 1.84 5.45
CA ASP A 262 -1.35 1.59 4.19
C ASP A 262 -2.35 0.42 4.17
N TRP A 263 -3.50 0.67 4.79
CA TRP A 263 -4.58 -0.31 4.97
C TRP A 263 -5.71 -0.13 3.94
N GLU A 264 -5.47 0.61 2.85
CA GLU A 264 -6.51 0.94 1.87
C GLU A 264 -6.97 -0.26 1.04
N MET A 265 -6.07 -1.21 0.81
CA MET A 265 -6.34 -2.48 0.13
C MET A 265 -6.73 -3.60 1.10
N ALA A 266 -6.91 -3.30 2.38
CA ALA A 266 -7.27 -4.32 3.36
C ALA A 266 -8.61 -4.97 2.98
N GLY A 267 -8.69 -6.27 3.21
CA GLY A 267 -9.83 -7.08 2.79
C GLY A 267 -9.90 -8.39 3.56
N LEU A 268 -10.92 -9.18 3.24
CA LEU A 268 -11.04 -10.53 3.74
C LEU A 268 -10.74 -11.51 2.60
N GLY A 269 -9.94 -12.53 2.90
CA GLY A 269 -9.56 -13.53 1.92
C GLY A 269 -8.57 -14.55 2.46
N PRO A 270 -8.09 -15.47 1.62
CA PRO A 270 -7.10 -16.45 2.03
C PRO A 270 -5.75 -15.79 2.33
N ARG A 271 -4.98 -16.39 3.24
CA ARG A 271 -3.67 -15.91 3.70
C ARG A 271 -2.70 -15.68 2.55
N GLU A 272 -2.84 -16.47 1.50
CA GLU A 272 -2.00 -16.48 0.33
C GLU A 272 -2.10 -15.18 -0.50
N LEU A 273 -3.13 -14.34 -0.30
CA LEU A 273 -3.21 -13.00 -0.89
C LEU A 273 -2.02 -12.12 -0.49
N ASP A 274 -1.71 -12.04 0.80
CA ASP A 274 -0.61 -11.20 1.31
C ASP A 274 0.75 -11.87 1.10
N VAL A 275 0.83 -13.20 1.24
CA VAL A 275 2.07 -13.96 1.02
C VAL A 275 2.51 -13.85 -0.43
N ALA A 276 1.60 -13.98 -1.40
CA ALA A 276 1.93 -13.79 -2.81
C ALA A 276 2.29 -12.33 -3.12
N TRP A 277 1.62 -11.37 -2.46
CA TRP A 277 1.87 -9.95 -2.68
C TRP A 277 3.30 -9.54 -2.29
N ILE A 278 3.75 -9.89 -1.08
CA ILE A 278 5.10 -9.54 -0.63
C ILE A 278 6.19 -10.15 -1.53
N ILE A 279 6.00 -11.39 -1.97
CA ILE A 279 6.91 -12.10 -2.88
C ILE A 279 6.94 -11.40 -4.24
N PHE A 280 5.76 -11.14 -4.82
CA PHE A 280 5.66 -10.58 -6.17
C PHE A 280 6.20 -9.16 -6.24
N ILE A 281 5.89 -8.28 -5.27
CA ILE A 281 6.37 -6.89 -5.31
C ILE A 281 7.90 -6.83 -5.23
N HIS A 282 8.51 -7.66 -4.36
CA HIS A 282 9.96 -7.73 -4.33
C HIS A 282 10.52 -8.26 -5.65
N ARG A 283 9.95 -9.35 -6.18
CA ARG A 283 10.42 -9.92 -7.45
C ARG A 283 10.26 -8.94 -8.62
N PHE A 284 9.19 -8.15 -8.67
CA PHE A 284 9.02 -7.07 -9.64
C PHE A 284 10.17 -6.04 -9.58
N PHE A 285 10.55 -5.61 -8.37
CA PHE A 285 11.70 -4.72 -8.21
C PHE A 285 13.00 -5.41 -8.65
N GLN A 286 13.19 -6.68 -8.33
CA GLN A 286 14.35 -7.45 -8.77
C GLN A 286 14.42 -7.58 -10.30
N ASP A 287 13.31 -7.89 -10.98
CA ASP A 287 13.22 -7.91 -12.46
C ASP A 287 13.60 -6.55 -13.05
N LEU A 288 13.22 -5.46 -12.39
CA LEU A 288 13.58 -4.10 -12.81
C LEU A 288 15.09 -3.86 -12.66
N ALA A 289 15.70 -4.29 -11.55
CA ALA A 289 17.14 -4.19 -11.35
C ALA A 289 17.92 -4.98 -12.41
N GLU A 290 17.51 -6.24 -12.66
CA GLU A 290 18.11 -7.09 -13.68
C GLU A 290 17.99 -6.48 -15.10
N ARG A 291 16.84 -5.87 -15.42
CA ARG A 291 16.65 -5.15 -16.70
C ARG A 291 17.61 -3.98 -16.88
N PHE A 292 18.07 -3.36 -15.79
CA PHE A 292 19.04 -2.26 -15.79
C PHE A 292 20.49 -2.74 -15.51
N ASP A 293 20.75 -4.05 -15.64
CA ASP A 293 22.05 -4.66 -15.35
C ASP A 293 22.57 -4.34 -13.93
N GLN A 294 21.64 -4.14 -12.97
CA GLN A 294 21.94 -3.93 -11.56
C GLN A 294 21.78 -5.24 -10.77
N PRO A 295 22.61 -5.47 -9.73
CA PRO A 295 22.57 -6.72 -8.96
C PRO A 295 21.25 -6.89 -8.19
N GLY A 296 20.63 -5.81 -7.76
CA GLY A 296 19.42 -5.86 -6.94
C GLY A 296 19.68 -6.50 -5.57
N LEU A 297 18.67 -7.23 -5.06
CA LEU A 297 18.73 -7.99 -3.80
C LEU A 297 18.17 -9.41 -4.02
N PRO A 298 18.84 -10.28 -4.81
CA PRO A 298 18.30 -11.59 -5.23
C PRO A 298 18.13 -12.58 -4.07
N ASP A 299 18.80 -12.34 -2.94
CA ASP A 299 18.68 -13.16 -1.72
C ASP A 299 17.59 -12.66 -0.76
N PHE A 300 16.87 -11.59 -1.10
CA PHE A 300 15.82 -11.01 -0.25
C PHE A 300 14.44 -11.51 -0.67
N LEU A 301 13.55 -11.78 0.29
CA LEU A 301 12.16 -12.21 0.06
C LEU A 301 11.97 -13.29 -1.04
N ARG A 302 12.92 -14.22 -1.17
CA ARG A 302 12.79 -15.34 -2.11
C ARG A 302 11.56 -16.15 -1.80
N ARG A 303 10.84 -16.56 -2.85
CA ARG A 303 9.58 -17.29 -2.75
C ARG A 303 9.65 -18.46 -1.75
N SER A 304 10.66 -19.32 -1.85
CA SER A 304 10.82 -20.49 -0.99
C SER A 304 11.11 -20.15 0.48
N GLU A 305 11.92 -19.11 0.72
CA GLU A 305 12.28 -18.66 2.07
C GLU A 305 11.10 -17.96 2.75
N VAL A 306 10.35 -17.13 2.01
CA VAL A 306 9.12 -16.51 2.51
C VAL A 306 8.09 -17.56 2.88
N VAL A 307 7.84 -18.54 2.01
CA VAL A 307 6.90 -19.63 2.32
C VAL A 307 7.35 -20.36 3.58
N THR A 308 8.58 -20.89 3.60
CA THR A 308 9.09 -21.65 4.75
C THR A 308 8.95 -20.86 6.05
N LYS A 309 9.38 -19.59 6.05
CA LYS A 309 9.32 -18.75 7.25
C LYS A 309 7.89 -18.41 7.67
N TYR A 310 7.00 -18.13 6.71
CA TYR A 310 5.60 -17.85 7.00
C TYR A 310 4.89 -19.08 7.59
N GLU A 311 5.13 -20.28 7.06
CA GLU A 311 4.58 -21.52 7.59
C GLU A 311 5.08 -21.80 9.02
N GLU A 312 6.37 -21.57 9.29
CA GLU A 312 6.96 -21.68 10.64
C GLU A 312 6.30 -20.73 11.66
N LEU A 313 6.06 -19.47 11.26
CA LEU A 313 5.50 -18.44 12.14
C LEU A 313 4.00 -18.59 12.37
N SER A 314 3.27 -19.00 11.32
CA SER A 314 1.80 -19.01 11.33
C SER A 314 1.19 -20.38 11.64
N GLY A 315 1.98 -21.46 11.52
CA GLY A 315 1.50 -22.85 11.60
C GLY A 315 0.57 -23.27 10.45
N HIS A 316 0.43 -22.44 9.42
CA HIS A 316 -0.42 -22.68 8.24
C HIS A 316 0.42 -23.11 7.06
N THR A 317 -0.04 -24.11 6.31
CA THR A 317 0.59 -24.54 5.05
C THR A 317 0.10 -23.68 3.90
N VAL A 318 1.00 -23.04 3.17
CA VAL A 318 0.70 -22.19 2.01
C VAL A 318 0.21 -23.07 0.84
N ARG A 319 -0.94 -22.71 0.24
CA ARG A 319 -1.60 -23.49 -0.81
C ARG A 319 -1.77 -22.71 -2.10
N ASP A 320 -1.75 -23.40 -3.24
CA ASP A 320 -2.05 -22.83 -4.57
C ASP A 320 -1.33 -21.49 -4.84
N LEU A 321 -0.07 -21.38 -4.39
CA LEU A 321 0.66 -20.11 -4.39
C LEU A 321 0.86 -19.55 -5.81
N ASP A 322 1.03 -20.41 -6.81
CA ASP A 322 1.19 -19.96 -8.21
C ASP A 322 -0.02 -19.16 -8.71
N TRP A 323 -1.24 -19.60 -8.36
CA TRP A 323 -2.46 -18.86 -8.70
C TRP A 323 -2.46 -17.48 -8.01
N HIS A 324 -2.08 -17.43 -6.74
CA HIS A 324 -2.02 -16.18 -5.97
C HIS A 324 -0.91 -15.25 -6.46
N LEU A 325 0.20 -15.77 -6.98
CA LEU A 325 1.28 -14.99 -7.57
C LEU A 325 0.87 -14.38 -8.93
N VAL A 326 0.17 -15.14 -9.78
CA VAL A 326 -0.46 -14.58 -11.00
C VAL A 326 -1.46 -13.49 -10.61
N TYR A 327 -2.25 -13.73 -9.57
CA TYR A 327 -3.21 -12.73 -9.10
C TYR A 327 -2.54 -11.47 -8.55
N ALA A 328 -1.46 -11.60 -7.77
CA ALA A 328 -0.66 -10.45 -7.31
C ALA A 328 -0.08 -9.66 -8.49
N ALA A 329 0.43 -10.36 -9.51
CA ALA A 329 0.93 -9.74 -10.74
C ALA A 329 -0.14 -8.98 -11.52
N LEU A 330 -1.36 -9.53 -11.59
CA LEU A 330 -2.53 -8.88 -12.18
C LEU A 330 -2.94 -7.62 -11.39
N ARG A 331 -3.06 -7.73 -10.06
CA ARG A 331 -3.40 -6.60 -9.18
C ARG A 331 -2.39 -5.46 -9.37
N HIS A 332 -1.10 -5.77 -9.39
CA HIS A 332 -0.04 -4.79 -9.64
C HIS A 332 -0.09 -4.21 -11.07
N ALA A 333 -0.47 -5.01 -12.08
CA ALA A 333 -0.62 -4.53 -13.46
C ALA A 333 -1.70 -3.44 -13.57
N ILE A 334 -2.83 -3.59 -12.86
CA ILE A 334 -3.90 -2.58 -12.79
C ILE A 334 -3.37 -1.27 -12.18
N VAL A 335 -2.63 -1.36 -11.06
CA VAL A 335 -1.99 -0.19 -10.42
C VAL A 335 -1.06 0.53 -11.39
N MET A 336 -0.13 -0.19 -12.02
CA MET A 336 0.87 0.39 -12.91
C MET A 336 0.25 1.01 -14.16
N ALA A 337 -0.77 0.36 -14.74
CA ALA A 337 -1.50 0.91 -15.86
C ALA A 337 -2.27 2.19 -15.50
N ARG A 338 -2.85 2.25 -14.28
CA ARG A 338 -3.51 3.47 -13.78
C ARG A 338 -2.51 4.60 -13.52
N ILE A 339 -1.33 4.29 -12.99
CA ILE A 339 -0.24 5.27 -12.83
C ILE A 339 0.24 5.77 -14.20
N LYS A 340 0.40 4.88 -15.19
CA LYS A 340 0.74 5.27 -16.57
C LYS A 340 -0.29 6.24 -17.15
N ARG A 341 -1.59 5.95 -16.99
CA ARG A 341 -2.68 6.88 -17.37
C ARG A 341 -2.54 8.23 -16.69
N ARG A 342 -2.24 8.24 -15.39
CA ARG A 342 -2.01 9.47 -14.62
C ARG A 342 -0.85 10.28 -15.18
N MET A 343 0.29 9.66 -15.45
CA MET A 343 1.47 10.32 -16.01
C MET A 343 1.17 10.93 -17.39
N ILE A 344 0.42 10.22 -18.25
CA ILE A 344 -0.03 10.74 -19.54
C ILE A 344 -0.96 11.95 -19.36
N HIS A 345 -1.90 11.88 -18.41
CA HIS A 345 -2.81 12.98 -18.11
C HIS A 345 -2.06 14.27 -17.71
N PHE A 346 -0.99 14.13 -16.90
CA PHE A 346 -0.16 15.26 -16.47
C PHE A 346 0.99 15.61 -17.43
N GLY A 347 1.10 14.94 -18.59
CA GLY A 347 2.12 15.22 -19.60
C GLY A 347 3.53 14.74 -19.25
N GLU A 348 3.67 13.86 -18.26
CA GLU A 348 4.93 13.25 -17.81
C GLU A 348 5.32 12.02 -18.63
N ASP A 349 4.37 11.49 -19.40
CA ASP A 349 4.55 10.33 -20.29
C ASP A 349 3.63 10.44 -21.51
N THR A 350 3.82 9.56 -22.49
CA THR A 350 3.05 9.55 -23.73
C THR A 350 2.26 8.27 -23.93
N ASP A 351 1.15 8.40 -24.66
CA ASP A 351 0.34 7.25 -25.03
C ASP A 351 1.12 6.27 -25.94
N THR A 352 0.84 4.98 -25.82
CA THR A 352 1.45 3.90 -26.61
C THR A 352 0.43 3.27 -27.57
N ALA A 353 0.91 2.75 -28.70
CA ALA A 353 0.05 2.08 -29.68
C ALA A 353 -0.44 0.71 -29.20
N ASP A 354 0.41 -0.04 -28.50
CA ASP A 354 0.04 -1.27 -27.82
C ASP A 354 -0.35 -0.97 -26.37
N ARG A 355 -1.56 -1.39 -25.99
CA ARG A 355 -2.12 -1.16 -24.64
C ARG A 355 -1.46 -2.03 -23.58
N ASP A 356 -0.89 -3.18 -23.97
CA ASP A 356 -0.17 -4.04 -23.03
C ASP A 356 1.11 -3.39 -22.51
N ASP A 357 1.65 -2.39 -23.21
CA ASP A 357 2.82 -1.60 -22.77
C ASP A 357 2.53 -0.69 -21.56
N TYR A 358 1.27 -0.56 -21.15
CA TYR A 358 0.90 0.09 -19.89
C TYR A 358 1.27 -0.77 -18.68
N VAL A 359 1.45 -2.08 -18.86
CA VAL A 359 1.90 -3.01 -17.83
C VAL A 359 3.43 -3.02 -17.82
N MET A 360 4.04 -2.35 -16.84
CA MET A 360 5.50 -2.21 -16.74
C MET A 360 6.25 -3.56 -16.72
N HIS A 361 5.63 -4.57 -16.12
CA HIS A 361 6.10 -5.95 -16.03
C HIS A 361 5.39 -6.90 -17.02
N ARG A 362 5.03 -6.40 -18.22
CA ARG A 362 4.37 -7.17 -19.29
C ARG A 362 4.99 -8.56 -19.48
N ALA A 363 6.31 -8.60 -19.72
CA ALA A 363 7.02 -9.87 -19.98
C ALA A 363 6.91 -10.86 -18.81
N SER A 364 6.99 -10.38 -17.57
CA SER A 364 6.84 -11.21 -16.37
C SER A 364 5.42 -11.75 -16.26
N LEU A 365 4.39 -10.92 -16.50
CA LEU A 365 2.99 -11.37 -16.47
C LEU A 365 2.68 -12.37 -17.59
N GLU A 366 3.17 -12.14 -18.81
CA GLU A 366 3.04 -13.09 -19.93
C GLU A 366 3.68 -14.45 -19.56
N ALA A 367 4.91 -14.44 -19.05
CA ALA A 367 5.60 -15.66 -18.64
C ALA A 367 4.90 -16.38 -17.47
N LEU A 368 4.28 -15.63 -16.55
CA LEU A 368 3.48 -16.21 -15.45
C LEU A 368 2.24 -16.92 -15.97
N LEU A 369 1.51 -16.31 -16.93
CA LEU A 369 0.32 -16.91 -17.54
C LEU A 369 0.67 -18.17 -18.35
N ASP A 370 1.83 -18.16 -19.01
CA ASP A 370 2.32 -19.27 -19.83
C ASP A 370 3.03 -20.37 -19.00
N GLY A 371 3.23 -20.15 -17.70
CA GLY A 371 3.94 -21.08 -16.81
C GLY A 371 5.43 -21.20 -17.09
N THR A 372 6.03 -20.19 -17.72
CA THR A 372 7.45 -20.14 -18.11
C THR A 372 8.28 -19.19 -17.24
N TYR A 373 7.65 -18.48 -16.29
CA TYR A 373 8.35 -17.57 -15.38
C TYR A 373 9.24 -18.33 -14.39
N GLU A 374 10.52 -17.99 -14.37
CA GLU A 374 11.50 -18.58 -13.46
C GLU A 374 11.62 -17.73 -12.18
N TRP A 375 11.23 -18.32 -11.04
CA TRP A 375 11.38 -17.73 -9.72
C TRP A 375 12.80 -17.99 -9.17
N THR A 376 13.81 -17.42 -9.82
CA THR A 376 15.22 -17.49 -9.36
C THR A 376 15.52 -16.50 -8.25
#